data_AF-A0A8J6SZZ0-F1
#
_entry.id   AF-A0A8J6SZZ0-F1
#
_cell.length_a   1.000
_cell.length_b   1.000
_cell.length_c   1.000
_cell.angle_alpha   90.00
_cell.angle_beta   90.00
_cell.angle_gamma   90.00
#
_symmetry.space_group_name_H-M   'P 1'
#
loop_
_entity.id
_entity.type
_entity.pdbx_description
1 polymer ?
#
loop_
_entity_poly.entity_id
_entity_poly.type
_entity_poly.pdbx_seq_one_letter_code
_entity_poly.pdbx_strand_id
1 'polypeptide(L)'
;MASKLVAFRLPDDVVQAIESEAKTTGKDKTAVVVQALRHFFDLPSASESNRVEGLQQQMNELQQKVERLTEQLSKTTLSQLK
;
A
#
# COMPACT_ATOMS: atom_id res chain seq x y z
N MET A 1 -16.05 -0.82 -6.12
CA MET A 1 -15.02 -0.28 -7.04
C MET A 1 -15.63 -0.18 -8.42
N ALA A 2 -15.42 0.93 -9.13
CA ALA A 2 -15.83 1.02 -10.53
C ALA A 2 -14.94 0.08 -11.36
N SER A 3 -15.54 -0.87 -12.07
CA SER A 3 -14.84 -1.75 -13.00
C SER A 3 -15.36 -1.49 -14.41
N LYS A 4 -14.48 -1.61 -15.40
CA LYS A 4 -14.82 -1.57 -16.82
C LYS A 4 -14.39 -2.87 -17.47
N LEU A 5 -15.24 -3.43 -18.33
CA LEU A 5 -14.92 -4.61 -19.10
C LEU A 5 -14.04 -4.23 -20.29
N VAL A 6 -12.91 -4.91 -20.44
CA VAL A 6 -11.99 -4.76 -21.57
C VAL A 6 -11.76 -6.15 -22.16
N ALA A 7 -11.83 -6.26 -23.49
CA ALA A 7 -11.55 -7.48 -24.21
C ALA A 7 -10.32 -7.29 -25.10
N PHE A 8 -9.37 -8.22 -25.02
CA PHE A 8 -8.16 -8.24 -25.83
C PHE A 8 -7.86 -9.68 -26.23
N ARG A 9 -7.14 -9.86 -27.34
CA ARG A 9 -6.69 -11.18 -27.79
C ARG A 9 -5.34 -11.48 -27.16
N LEU A 10 -5.18 -12.70 -26.68
CA LEU A 10 -3.96 -13.21 -26.10
C LEU A 10 -3.50 -14.45 -26.87
N PRO A 11 -2.18 -14.70 -26.96
CA PRO A 11 -1.64 -15.99 -27.34
C PRO A 11 -2.13 -17.13 -26.42
N ASP A 12 -2.29 -18.34 -26.96
CA ASP A 12 -2.81 -19.49 -26.22
C ASP A 12 -1.96 -19.87 -24.99
N ASP A 13 -0.64 -19.73 -25.10
CA ASP A 13 0.31 -19.98 -24.01
C ASP A 13 0.08 -19.03 -22.83
N VAL A 14 -0.22 -17.74 -23.11
CA VAL A 14 -0.52 -16.75 -22.08
C VAL A 14 -1.86 -17.06 -21.39
N VAL A 15 -2.86 -17.48 -22.16
CA VAL A 15 -4.16 -17.89 -21.60
C VAL A 15 -3.97 -19.10 -20.67
N GLN A 16 -3.21 -20.11 -21.10
CA GLN A 16 -2.93 -21.29 -20.27
C GLN A 16 -2.19 -20.93 -18.97
N ALA A 17 -1.23 -20.01 -19.01
CA ALA A 17 -0.53 -19.54 -17.83
C ALA A 17 -1.49 -18.89 -16.82
N ILE A 18 -2.37 -17.98 -17.28
CA ILE A 18 -3.37 -17.32 -16.44
C ILE A 18 -4.32 -18.34 -15.80
N GLU A 19 -4.77 -19.34 -16.57
CA GLU A 19 -5.65 -20.39 -16.05
C GLU A 19 -4.97 -21.30 -15.04
N SER A 20 -3.71 -21.66 -15.27
CA SER A 20 -2.92 -22.47 -14.36
C SER A 20 -2.70 -21.76 -13.03
N GLU A 21 -2.35 -20.47 -13.08
CA GLU A 21 -2.14 -19.66 -11.88
C GLU A 21 -3.44 -19.43 -11.12
N ALA A 22 -4.55 -19.18 -11.82
CA ALA A 22 -5.87 -19.06 -11.21
C ALA A 22 -6.25 -20.35 -10.45
N LYS A 23 -6.02 -21.52 -11.05
CA LYS A 23 -6.27 -22.82 -10.42
C LYS A 23 -5.37 -23.06 -9.20
N THR A 24 -4.09 -22.71 -9.30
CA THR A 24 -3.10 -22.95 -8.24
C THR A 24 -3.32 -22.04 -7.03
N THR A 25 -3.68 -20.79 -7.27
CA THR A 25 -3.85 -19.77 -6.22
C THR A 25 -5.28 -19.70 -5.66
N GLY A 26 -6.23 -20.37 -6.31
CA GLY A 26 -7.66 -20.28 -5.99
C GLY A 26 -8.27 -18.90 -6.27
N LYS A 27 -7.58 -18.05 -7.04
CA LYS A 27 -8.03 -16.70 -7.40
C LYS A 27 -8.73 -16.70 -8.75
N ASP A 28 -9.64 -15.75 -8.95
CA ASP A 28 -10.25 -15.51 -10.26
C ASP A 28 -9.21 -15.04 -11.29
N LYS A 29 -9.44 -15.39 -12.56
CA LYS A 29 -8.58 -14.98 -13.69
C LYS A 29 -8.35 -13.46 -13.73
N THR A 30 -9.39 -12.68 -13.44
CA THR A 30 -9.31 -11.22 -13.35
C THR A 30 -8.32 -10.77 -12.27
N ALA A 31 -8.33 -11.42 -11.10
CA ALA A 31 -7.42 -11.06 -10.01
C ALA A 31 -5.97 -11.39 -10.36
N VAL A 32 -5.72 -12.51 -11.03
CA VAL A 32 -4.39 -12.88 -11.55
C VAL A 32 -3.90 -11.84 -12.55
N VAL A 33 -4.72 -11.48 -13.54
CA VAL A 33 -4.38 -10.48 -14.56
C VAL A 33 -4.14 -9.09 -13.94
N VAL A 34 -5.00 -8.66 -13.02
CA VAL A 34 -4.83 -7.37 -12.33
C VAL A 34 -3.55 -7.35 -11.50
N GLN A 35 -3.22 -8.45 -10.81
CA GLN A 35 -1.99 -8.55 -10.03
C GLN A 35 -0.76 -8.45 -10.92
N ALA A 36 -0.72 -9.18 -12.04
CA ALA A 36 0.37 -9.14 -12.99
C ALA A 36 0.54 -7.75 -13.62
N LEU A 37 -0.55 -7.12 -14.04
CA LEU A 37 -0.53 -5.76 -14.61
C LEU A 37 -0.08 -4.73 -13.57
N ARG A 38 -0.54 -4.84 -12.32
CA ARG A 38 -0.10 -3.92 -11.25
C ARG A 38 1.38 -4.05 -10.97
N HIS A 39 1.91 -5.27 -10.91
CA HIS A 39 3.34 -5.51 -10.73
C HIS A 39 4.16 -4.97 -11.91
N PHE A 40 3.69 -5.18 -13.14
CA PHE A 40 4.42 -4.72 -14.33
C PHE A 40 4.44 -3.18 -14.46
N PHE A 41 3.34 -2.52 -14.12
CA PHE A 41 3.21 -1.06 -14.20
C PHE A 41 3.55 -0.33 -12.89
N ASP A 42 4.09 -1.03 -11.89
CA ASP A 42 4.37 -0.51 -10.55
C ASP A 42 3.18 0.28 -9.95
N LEU A 43 1.98 -0.24 -10.18
CA LEU A 43 0.75 0.39 -9.69
C LEU A 43 0.53 0.00 -8.23
N PRO A 44 0.32 0.98 -7.33
CA PRO A 44 0.10 0.69 -5.93
C PRO A 44 -1.14 -0.21 -5.78
N SER A 45 -1.01 -1.28 -5.01
CA SER A 45 -2.19 -2.01 -4.59
C SER A 45 -3.09 -1.07 -3.79
N ALA A 46 -4.42 -1.20 -3.91
CA ALA A 46 -5.36 -0.44 -3.07
C ALA A 46 -5.05 -0.64 -1.57
N SER A 47 -4.52 -1.82 -1.21
CA SER A 47 -4.03 -2.12 0.14
C SER A 47 -2.75 -1.37 0.52
N GLU A 48 -1.88 -1.07 -0.45
CA GLU A 48 -0.63 -0.33 -0.23
C GLU A 48 -0.88 1.17 -0.10
N SER A 49 -1.81 1.74 -0.87
CA SER A 49 -2.21 3.15 -0.72
C SER A 49 -2.69 3.43 0.71
N ASN A 50 -3.60 2.58 1.22
CA ASN A 50 -4.09 2.69 2.60
C ASN A 50 -2.98 2.48 3.65
N ARG A 51 -1.97 1.67 3.34
CA ARG A 51 -0.85 1.38 4.24
C ARG A 51 0.13 2.56 4.29
N VAL A 52 0.37 3.22 3.16
CA VAL A 52 1.17 4.45 3.06
C VAL A 52 0.48 5.59 3.81
N GLU A 53 -0.85 5.75 3.66
CA GLU A 53 -1.61 6.74 4.44
C GLU A 53 -1.53 6.47 5.94
N GLY A 54 -1.65 5.21 6.37
CA GLY A 54 -1.48 4.83 7.77
C GLY A 54 -0.07 5.09 8.31
N LEU A 55 0.97 4.84 7.52
CA LEU A 55 2.35 5.14 7.89
C LEU A 55 2.61 6.65 7.99
N GLN A 56 2.04 7.44 7.07
CA GLN A 56 2.13 8.90 7.11
C GLN A 56 1.49 9.47 8.37
N GLN A 57 0.34 8.91 8.77
CA GLN A 57 -0.36 9.31 9.99
C GLN A 57 0.44 8.96 11.25
N GLN A 58 1.04 7.76 11.32
CA GLN A 58 1.92 7.38 12.42
C GLN A 58 3.14 8.29 12.53
N MET A 59 3.73 8.70 11.40
CA MET A 59 4.89 9.59 11.39
C MET A 59 4.54 10.97 11.94
N ASN A 60 3.39 11.52 11.55
CA ASN A 60 2.88 12.78 12.09
C ASN A 60 2.61 12.71 13.60
N GLU A 61 1.99 11.64 14.09
CA GLU A 61 1.76 11.45 15.52
C GLU A 61 3.07 11.35 16.30
N LEU A 62 4.07 10.66 15.75
CA LEU A 62 5.38 10.53 16.37
C LEU A 62 6.08 11.90 16.46
N GLN A 63 6.01 12.68 15.39
CA GLN A 63 6.63 14.00 15.31
C GLN A 63 6.01 14.97 16.33
N GLN A 64 4.68 14.98 16.49
CA GLN A 64 4.02 15.77 17.54
C GLN A 64 4.38 15.34 18.96
N LYS A 65 4.55 14.02 19.20
CA LYS A 65 4.99 13.52 20.51
C LYS A 65 6.41 13.99 20.82
N VAL A 66 7.31 13.92 19.85
CA VAL A 66 8.71 14.40 19.99
C VAL A 66 8.74 15.90 20.26
N GLU A 67 7.96 16.70 19.55
CA GLU A 67 7.86 18.15 19.79
C GLU A 67 7.36 18.46 21.21
N ARG A 68 6.28 17.82 21.65
CA ARG A 68 5.77 17.99 23.02
C ARG A 68 6.78 17.59 24.09
N LEU A 69 7.46 16.47 23.90
CA LEU A 69 8.49 16.00 24.83
C LEU A 69 9.67 16.99 24.88
N THR A 70 10.06 17.53 23.74
CA THR A 70 11.11 18.55 23.63
C THR A 70 10.71 19.86 24.33
N GLU A 71 9.45 20.28 24.18
CA GLU A 71 8.89 21.43 24.90
C GLU A 71 8.79 21.21 26.42
N GLN A 72 8.45 20.00 26.86
CA GLN A 72 8.41 19.67 28.28
C GLN A 72 9.81 19.68 28.89
N LEU A 73 10.79 19.08 28.20
CA LEU A 73 12.18 19.07 28.65
C LEU A 73 12.77 20.48 28.75
N SER A 74 12.49 21.35 27.77
CA SER A 74 12.98 22.75 27.80
C SER A 74 12.35 23.56 28.95
N LYS A 75 11.06 23.35 29.25
CA LYS A 75 10.40 23.97 30.42
C LYS A 75 10.95 23.45 31.74
N THR A 76 11.22 22.15 31.87
CA THR A 76 11.76 21.57 33.11
C THR A 76 13.21 22.00 33.36
N THR A 77 14.05 22.08 32.32
CA THR A 77 15.44 22.55 32.47
C THR A 77 15.51 24.05 32.81
N LEU A 78 14.60 24.89 32.29
CA LEU A 78 14.48 26.30 32.68
C LEU A 78 13.98 26.52 34.12
N SER A 79 13.24 25.56 34.67
CA SER A 79 12.66 25.65 36.02
C SER A 79 13.65 25.28 37.12
N GLN A 80 14.75 24.58 36.80
CA GLN A 80 15.80 24.20 37.77
C GLN A 80 16.96 25.20 37.87
N LEU A 81 16.92 26.29 37.10
CA LEU A 81 17.95 27.34 37.07
C LEU A 81 17.52 28.66 37.75
N LYS A 82 16.40 28.66 38.48
CA LYS A 82 15.95 29.75 39.36
C LYS A 82 15.96 29.28 40.81
#